data_AF-A0A8S3UVW4-F1
#
_entry.id   AF-A0A8S3UVW4-F1
#
_cell.length_a   1.000
_cell.length_b   1.000
_cell.length_c   1.000
_cell.angle_alpha   90.00
_cell.angle_beta   90.00
_cell.angle_gamma   90.00
#
_symmetry.space_group_name_H-M   'P 1'
#
loop_
_entity.id
_entity.type
_entity.pdbx_description
1 polymer ?
#
loop_
_entity_poly.entity_id
_entity_poly.type
_entity_poly.pdbx_seq_one_letter_code
_entity_poly.pdbx_strand_id
1 'polypeptide(L)'
;METKRLIRKRDRLYKKSKKSGNASLAKKYKEVKHQVQKSIRKSYWEYIESIILPPQDETNFGTMKKFWTYIKHKKTDYSGITEIKQDGKLLTDPLQKAGALNAQFQSVFTPASNISHTEFVKQCNMPQNTPFPPISKLIIKTDESTGKVKTITRDSKSIAGDFTSSTEDAYSNFDDLLSIVDDMLSIVDDLQSIVDDLQSIVDDLQSIVDDLQSIDDDFQSIDDDLQSIVDDLQSNDDDLQSIDDDLQSIDDDLQSIVDDLQSIDDDLQSIVDDLQSIVDDLQSIVDDLQSIVDDLQSIVDDLQSIVDDLQSIVDDLQSIVDDLQSIDDDLQSIVDNFNSIVDNFKSSVEDYRIMR
;
A
#
# COMPACT_ATOMS: atom_id res chain seq x y z
N MET A 1 -18.96 -14.67 -7.84
CA MET A 1 -20.07 -14.99 -6.89
C MET A 1 -19.63 -15.83 -5.69
N GLU A 2 -18.62 -16.70 -5.86
CA GLU A 2 -18.11 -17.59 -4.81
C GLU A 2 -17.44 -16.85 -3.63
N THR A 3 -16.61 -15.85 -3.91
CA THR A 3 -15.92 -15.01 -2.91
C THR A 3 -16.90 -14.34 -1.95
N LYS A 4 -18.01 -13.78 -2.47
CA LYS A 4 -19.07 -13.15 -1.65
C LYS A 4 -19.78 -14.16 -0.75
N ARG A 5 -19.95 -15.42 -1.19
CA ARG A 5 -20.53 -16.48 -0.35
C ARG A 5 -19.59 -16.87 0.78
N LEU A 6 -18.28 -16.98 0.50
CA LEU A 6 -17.25 -17.28 1.50
C LEU A 6 -17.13 -16.16 2.55
N ILE A 7 -17.19 -14.89 2.15
CA ILE A 7 -17.19 -13.74 3.08
C ILE A 7 -18.39 -13.81 4.04
N ARG A 8 -19.60 -14.00 3.50
CA ARG A 8 -20.81 -14.14 4.36
C ARG A 8 -20.72 -15.34 5.30
N LYS A 9 -20.10 -16.45 4.85
CA LYS A 9 -19.87 -17.64 5.68
C LYS A 9 -18.87 -17.36 6.80
N ARG A 10 -17.76 -16.66 6.50
CA ARG A 10 -16.77 -16.17 7.48
C ARG A 10 -17.45 -15.32 8.55
N ASP A 11 -18.25 -14.33 8.15
CA ASP A 11 -18.87 -13.38 9.09
C ASP A 11 -19.89 -14.05 10.00
N ARG A 12 -20.66 -15.02 9.48
CA ARG A 12 -21.56 -15.85 10.28
C ARG A 12 -20.80 -16.70 11.30
N LEU A 13 -19.67 -17.28 10.91
CA LEU A 13 -18.85 -18.10 11.80
C LEU A 13 -18.17 -17.26 12.87
N TYR A 14 -17.69 -16.06 12.53
CA TYR A 14 -17.15 -15.10 13.49
C TYR A 14 -18.18 -14.75 14.57
N LYS A 15 -19.38 -14.32 14.16
CA LYS A 15 -20.48 -13.99 15.08
C LYS A 15 -20.89 -15.16 15.97
N LYS A 16 -20.88 -16.39 15.43
CA LYS A 16 -21.21 -17.61 16.21
C LYS A 16 -20.09 -18.01 17.17
N SER A 17 -18.83 -17.92 16.74
CA SER A 17 -17.65 -18.21 17.56
C SER A 17 -17.59 -17.27 18.76
N LYS A 18 -17.75 -15.96 18.52
CA LYS A 18 -17.70 -14.93 19.57
C LYS A 18 -18.80 -15.07 20.63
N LYS A 19 -19.98 -15.56 20.24
CA LYS A 19 -21.12 -15.79 21.17
C LYS A 19 -21.05 -17.10 21.94
N SER A 20 -20.43 -18.13 21.36
CA SER A 20 -20.48 -19.50 21.89
C SER A 20 -19.22 -19.92 22.65
N GLY A 21 -18.09 -19.21 22.49
CA GLY A 21 -16.80 -19.60 23.09
C GLY A 21 -16.26 -20.95 22.61
N ASN A 22 -16.87 -21.57 21.59
CA ASN A 22 -16.56 -22.95 21.21
C ASN A 22 -15.32 -23.02 20.29
N ALA A 23 -14.27 -23.69 20.76
CA ALA A 23 -13.01 -23.89 20.05
C ALA A 23 -13.17 -24.51 18.65
N SER A 24 -14.16 -25.38 18.44
CA SER A 24 -14.46 -25.99 17.14
C SER A 24 -14.96 -24.95 16.11
N LEU A 25 -15.75 -23.98 16.56
CA LEU A 25 -16.24 -22.88 15.72
C LEU A 25 -15.14 -21.87 15.42
N ALA A 26 -14.25 -21.60 16.38
CA ALA A 26 -13.08 -20.76 16.19
C ALA A 26 -12.13 -21.34 15.13
N LYS A 27 -11.87 -22.66 15.18
CA LYS A 27 -11.07 -23.36 14.16
C LYS A 27 -11.70 -23.27 12.77
N LYS A 28 -13.02 -23.52 12.65
CA LYS A 28 -13.77 -23.38 11.39
C LYS A 28 -13.77 -21.94 10.86
N TYR A 29 -13.82 -20.95 11.74
CA TYR A 29 -13.68 -19.54 11.35
C TYR A 29 -12.30 -19.27 10.76
N LYS A 30 -11.21 -19.69 11.44
CA LYS A 30 -9.83 -19.50 10.94
C LYS A 30 -9.64 -20.13 9.56
N GLU A 31 -10.18 -21.33 9.35
CA GLU A 31 -10.13 -22.02 8.06
C GLU A 31 -10.87 -21.26 6.94
N VAL A 32 -12.10 -20.80 7.21
CA VAL A 32 -12.88 -20.03 6.24
C VAL A 32 -12.28 -18.63 6.01
N LYS A 33 -11.67 -18.00 7.02
CA LYS A 33 -10.91 -16.74 6.89
C LYS A 33 -9.77 -16.91 5.88
N HIS A 34 -9.01 -17.99 5.99
CA HIS A 34 -7.93 -18.32 5.05
C HIS A 34 -8.45 -18.56 3.62
N GLN A 35 -9.56 -19.27 3.48
CA GLN A 35 -10.20 -19.49 2.17
C GLN A 35 -10.67 -18.18 1.53
N VAL A 36 -11.22 -17.26 2.32
CA VAL A 36 -11.62 -15.92 1.85
C VAL A 36 -10.39 -15.15 1.35
N GLN A 37 -9.31 -15.09 2.13
CA GLN A 37 -8.08 -14.40 1.72
C GLN A 37 -7.50 -14.99 0.42
N LYS A 38 -7.46 -16.33 0.31
CA LYS A 38 -7.00 -17.01 -0.90
C LYS A 38 -7.89 -16.68 -2.10
N SER A 39 -9.22 -16.69 -1.93
CA SER A 39 -10.16 -16.39 -3.00
C SER A 39 -10.10 -14.92 -3.43
N ILE A 40 -9.93 -13.98 -2.50
CA ILE A 40 -9.76 -12.55 -2.82
C ILE A 40 -8.47 -12.33 -3.61
N ARG A 41 -7.34 -12.87 -3.12
CA ARG A 41 -6.06 -12.79 -3.85
C ARG A 41 -6.17 -13.40 -5.24
N LYS A 42 -6.81 -14.58 -5.36
CA LYS A 42 -7.02 -15.23 -6.65
C LYS A 42 -7.85 -14.36 -7.60
N SER A 43 -8.99 -13.84 -7.15
CA SER A 43 -9.84 -12.97 -7.97
C SER A 43 -9.16 -11.65 -8.34
N TYR A 44 -8.30 -11.11 -7.47
CA TYR A 44 -7.47 -9.96 -7.78
C TYR A 44 -6.45 -10.27 -8.87
N TRP A 45 -5.72 -11.39 -8.76
CA TRP A 45 -4.77 -11.82 -9.78
C TRP A 45 -5.46 -12.14 -11.11
N GLU A 46 -6.60 -12.84 -11.11
CA GLU A 46 -7.41 -13.08 -12.32
C GLU A 46 -7.86 -11.76 -12.98
N TYR A 47 -8.17 -10.73 -12.18
CA TYR A 47 -8.49 -9.40 -12.68
C TYR A 47 -7.27 -8.70 -13.31
N ILE A 48 -6.13 -8.71 -12.65
CA ILE A 48 -4.87 -8.15 -13.18
C ILE A 48 -4.44 -8.89 -14.45
N GLU A 49 -4.56 -10.21 -14.47
CA GLU A 49 -4.27 -11.04 -15.64
C GLU A 49 -5.19 -10.66 -16.81
N SER A 50 -6.48 -10.42 -16.56
CA SER A 50 -7.43 -9.94 -17.58
C SER A 50 -7.13 -8.52 -18.10
N ILE A 51 -6.33 -7.76 -17.36
CA ILE A 51 -5.87 -6.42 -17.75
C ILE A 51 -4.59 -6.52 -18.59
N ILE A 52 -3.65 -7.38 -18.19
CA ILE A 52 -2.30 -7.43 -18.78
C ILE A 52 -2.26 -8.33 -20.02
N LEU A 53 -3.06 -9.40 -20.07
CA LEU A 53 -3.10 -10.32 -21.21
C LEU A 53 -4.32 -10.02 -22.10
N PRO A 54 -4.14 -9.41 -23.29
CA PRO A 54 -5.21 -9.36 -24.27
C PRO A 54 -5.53 -10.79 -24.75
N PRO A 55 -6.82 -11.13 -24.97
CA PRO A 55 -7.18 -12.37 -25.65
C PRO A 55 -6.46 -12.44 -26.99
N GLN A 56 -5.98 -13.62 -27.38
CA GLN A 56 -5.29 -13.88 -28.66
C GLN A 56 -6.14 -13.58 -29.91
N ASP A 57 -7.38 -13.15 -29.73
CA ASP A 57 -8.28 -12.73 -30.80
C ASP A 57 -8.14 -11.22 -31.02
N GLU A 58 -7.49 -10.84 -32.12
CA GLU A 58 -7.11 -9.48 -32.55
C GLU A 58 -8.27 -8.46 -32.69
N THR A 59 -9.49 -8.79 -32.27
CA THR A 59 -10.69 -7.98 -32.51
C THR A 59 -11.23 -7.25 -31.26
N ASN A 60 -10.70 -7.51 -30.07
CA ASN A 60 -11.30 -7.02 -28.84
C ASN A 60 -10.54 -5.83 -28.20
N PHE A 61 -10.64 -4.64 -28.81
CA PHE A 61 -10.11 -3.36 -28.29
C PHE A 61 -10.62 -2.96 -26.88
N GLY A 62 -11.62 -3.67 -26.33
CA GLY A 62 -12.19 -3.40 -25.01
C GLY A 62 -11.28 -3.77 -23.84
N THR A 63 -10.39 -4.77 -23.98
CA THR A 63 -9.43 -5.15 -22.92
C THR A 63 -8.28 -4.15 -22.81
N MET A 64 -7.81 -3.63 -23.94
CA MET A 64 -6.78 -2.57 -23.98
C MET A 64 -7.25 -1.28 -23.31
N LYS A 65 -8.54 -0.93 -23.43
CA LYS A 65 -9.12 0.20 -22.68
C LYS A 65 -9.06 -0.01 -21.16
N LYS A 66 -9.34 -1.22 -20.66
CA LYS A 66 -9.26 -1.53 -19.22
C LYS A 66 -7.84 -1.41 -18.68
N PHE A 67 -6.85 -1.81 -19.47
CA PHE A 67 -5.43 -1.62 -19.17
C PHE A 67 -5.05 -0.14 -19.05
N TRP A 68 -5.40 0.67 -20.05
CA TRP A 68 -5.12 2.11 -20.00
C TRP A 68 -5.89 2.84 -18.90
N THR A 69 -7.14 2.44 -18.60
CA THR A 69 -7.89 2.95 -17.45
C THR A 69 -7.22 2.58 -16.12
N TYR A 70 -6.72 1.35 -15.98
CA TYR A 70 -5.98 0.91 -14.79
C TYR A 70 -4.69 1.71 -14.58
N ILE A 71 -3.90 1.92 -15.64
CA ILE A 71 -2.68 2.75 -15.60
C ILE A 71 -3.00 4.19 -15.20
N LYS A 72 -4.00 4.81 -15.85
CA LYS A 72 -4.43 6.18 -15.51
C LYS A 72 -4.84 6.32 -14.05
N HIS A 73 -5.53 5.33 -13.49
CA HIS A 73 -5.96 5.35 -12.10
C HIS A 73 -4.81 5.16 -11.10
N LYS A 74 -3.66 4.63 -11.53
CA LYS A 74 -2.47 4.46 -10.68
C LYS A 74 -1.61 5.72 -10.53
N LYS A 75 -2.07 6.90 -10.99
CA LYS A 75 -1.50 8.25 -10.79
C LYS A 75 0.06 8.30 -10.80
N THR A 76 0.73 7.53 -11.66
CA THR A 76 2.20 7.51 -11.75
C THR A 76 2.75 8.08 -13.06
N ASP A 77 1.89 8.53 -13.96
CA ASP A 77 2.32 9.14 -15.21
C ASP A 77 2.04 10.64 -15.21
N TYR A 78 3.09 11.39 -14.93
CA TYR A 78 3.25 12.79 -15.33
C TYR A 78 3.14 12.86 -16.86
N SER A 79 1.94 13.15 -17.37
CA SER A 79 1.75 13.39 -18.79
C SER A 79 2.37 14.75 -19.15
N GLY A 80 3.54 14.74 -19.78
CA GLY A 80 4.07 15.93 -20.45
C GLY A 80 5.59 15.96 -20.62
N ILE A 81 6.08 15.20 -21.62
CA ILE A 81 7.46 15.26 -22.17
C ILE A 81 8.55 14.71 -21.23
N THR A 82 9.17 13.61 -21.67
CA THR A 82 10.38 13.01 -21.08
C THR A 82 11.43 14.07 -20.76
N GLU A 83 12.14 13.93 -19.63
CA GLU A 83 13.17 14.87 -19.17
C GLU A 83 14.20 15.14 -20.29
N ILE A 84 14.34 16.41 -20.67
CA ILE A 84 15.25 16.84 -21.73
C ILE A 84 16.59 17.20 -21.08
N LYS A 85 17.68 16.63 -21.59
CA LYS A 85 19.04 16.94 -21.13
C LYS A 85 19.73 17.86 -22.13
N GLN A 86 20.06 19.08 -21.69
CA GLN A 86 20.82 20.05 -22.46
C GLN A 86 22.07 20.45 -21.67
N ASP A 87 23.24 20.40 -22.31
CA ASP A 87 24.55 20.75 -21.70
C ASP A 87 24.86 20.07 -20.36
N GLY A 88 24.44 18.82 -20.21
CA GLY A 88 24.71 18.02 -19.00
C GLY A 88 23.72 18.23 -17.85
N LYS A 89 22.78 19.18 -17.94
CA LYS A 89 21.74 19.44 -16.93
C LYS A 89 20.38 18.88 -17.36
N LEU A 90 19.64 18.37 -16.38
CA LEU A 90 18.31 17.81 -16.56
C LEU A 90 17.27 18.94 -16.44
N LEU A 91 16.45 19.15 -17.48
CA LEU A 91 15.42 20.19 -17.50
C LEU A 91 14.07 19.57 -17.09
N THR A 92 13.59 19.96 -15.91
CA THR A 92 12.32 19.49 -15.33
C THR A 92 11.17 20.50 -15.50
N ASP A 93 11.49 21.79 -15.60
CA ASP A 93 10.54 22.91 -15.73
C ASP A 93 9.93 23.01 -17.16
N PRO A 94 8.59 23.04 -17.32
CA PRO A 94 7.92 23.13 -18.62
C PRO A 94 8.38 24.28 -19.51
N LEU A 95 8.64 25.46 -18.94
CA LEU A 95 9.08 26.64 -19.69
C LEU A 95 10.49 26.41 -20.29
N GLN A 96 11.36 25.75 -19.52
CA GLN A 96 12.72 25.42 -19.95
C GLN A 96 12.72 24.34 -21.02
N LYS A 97 11.82 23.34 -20.93
CA LYS A 97 11.63 22.32 -21.97
C LYS A 97 11.15 22.94 -23.28
N ALA A 98 10.19 23.86 -23.22
CA ALA A 98 9.69 24.58 -24.40
C ALA A 98 10.80 25.43 -25.05
N GLY A 99 11.59 26.15 -24.26
CA GLY A 99 12.75 26.90 -24.75
C GLY A 99 13.81 26.03 -25.41
N ALA A 100 14.15 24.89 -24.83
CA ALA A 100 15.12 23.95 -25.37
C ALA A 100 14.68 23.34 -26.72
N LEU A 101 13.40 22.95 -26.82
CA LEU A 101 12.82 22.43 -28.07
C LEU A 101 12.76 23.52 -29.14
N ASN A 102 12.37 24.74 -28.77
CA ASN A 102 12.30 25.86 -29.71
C ASN A 102 13.69 26.19 -30.28
N ALA A 103 14.74 26.17 -29.44
CA ALA A 103 16.12 26.35 -29.88
C ALA A 103 16.61 25.21 -30.81
N GLN A 104 16.22 23.96 -30.55
CA GLN A 104 16.60 22.81 -31.38
C GLN A 104 15.95 22.85 -32.77
N PHE A 105 14.68 23.24 -32.84
CA PHE A 105 13.91 23.27 -34.09
C PHE A 105 13.90 24.63 -34.79
N GLN A 106 14.52 25.66 -34.22
CA GLN A 106 14.59 27.00 -34.82
C GLN A 106 15.14 26.95 -36.26
N SER A 107 16.16 26.13 -36.52
CA SER A 107 16.75 25.97 -37.86
C SER A 107 15.87 25.21 -38.87
N VAL A 108 14.87 24.47 -38.38
CA VAL A 108 13.94 23.70 -39.22
C VAL A 108 12.78 24.59 -39.70
N PHE A 109 12.43 25.63 -38.93
CA PHE A 109 11.29 26.51 -39.21
C PHE A 109 11.68 27.94 -39.60
N THR A 110 12.96 28.29 -39.61
CA THR A 110 13.44 29.54 -40.22
C THR A 110 14.26 29.26 -41.48
N PRO A 111 13.69 29.40 -42.69
CA PRO A 111 14.52 29.61 -43.86
C PRO A 111 15.15 30.99 -43.73
N ALA A 112 16.47 31.02 -43.51
CA ALA A 112 17.27 32.22 -43.69
C ALA A 112 17.31 32.58 -45.18
N SER A 113 16.24 33.19 -45.67
CA SER A 113 16.24 33.91 -46.94
C SER A 113 15.14 34.96 -46.90
N ASN A 114 15.51 36.19 -46.54
CA ASN A 114 14.77 37.39 -46.92
C ASN A 114 14.82 37.49 -48.46
N ILE A 115 13.90 36.78 -49.12
CA ILE A 115 13.67 36.92 -50.55
C ILE A 115 12.57 37.97 -50.69
N SER A 116 12.87 39.10 -51.33
CA SER A 116 11.83 40.09 -51.59
C SER A 116 10.75 39.50 -52.49
N HIS A 117 9.51 39.98 -52.37
CA HIS A 117 8.37 39.48 -53.15
C HIS A 117 8.65 39.41 -54.67
N THR A 118 9.49 40.31 -55.17
CA THR A 118 9.98 40.37 -56.55
C THR A 118 10.92 39.22 -56.97
N GLU A 119 11.68 38.63 -56.06
CA GLU A 119 12.56 37.48 -56.33
C GLU A 119 11.80 36.15 -56.23
N PHE A 120 10.81 36.05 -55.33
CA PHE A 120 9.92 34.90 -55.21
C PHE A 120 9.12 34.67 -56.51
N VAL A 121 8.63 35.74 -57.14
CA VAL A 121 7.88 35.67 -58.42
C VAL A 121 8.76 35.21 -59.58
N LYS A 122 10.08 35.41 -59.54
CA LYS A 122 11.02 34.94 -60.59
C LYS A 122 11.34 33.44 -60.51
N GLN A 123 11.28 32.84 -59.33
CA GLN A 123 11.56 31.40 -59.14
C GLN A 123 10.35 30.51 -59.44
N CYS A 124 9.14 31.06 -59.34
CA CYS A 124 7.92 30.38 -59.79
C CYS A 124 7.80 30.52 -61.32
N ASN A 125 8.30 29.52 -62.05
CA ASN A 125 8.24 29.42 -63.51
C ASN A 125 6.79 29.22 -63.99
N MET A 126 5.99 30.29 -63.96
CA MET A 126 4.64 30.37 -64.51
C MET A 126 4.72 31.02 -65.91
N PRO A 127 4.16 30.42 -66.97
CA PRO A 127 4.17 31.00 -68.30
C PRO A 127 3.32 32.28 -68.34
N GLN A 128 3.98 33.43 -68.46
CA GLN A 128 3.39 34.74 -68.69
C GLN A 128 3.06 34.91 -70.18
N ASN A 129 1.82 34.67 -70.61
CA ASN A 129 1.23 35.35 -71.77
C ASN A 129 -0.29 35.12 -71.92
N THR A 130 -1.13 36.03 -71.44
CA THR A 130 -2.26 36.54 -72.24
C THR A 130 -2.58 38.00 -71.83
N PRO A 131 -2.94 38.88 -72.78
CA PRO A 131 -2.83 40.33 -72.61
C PRO A 131 -4.20 41.00 -72.40
N PHE A 132 -4.31 41.87 -71.40
CA PHE A 132 -5.32 42.94 -71.40
C PHE A 132 -4.63 44.28 -71.66
N PRO A 133 -5.18 45.14 -72.55
CA PRO A 133 -4.48 46.31 -73.06
C PRO A 133 -4.55 47.50 -72.07
N PRO A 134 -3.55 48.41 -72.09
CA PRO A 134 -3.58 49.64 -71.31
C PRO A 134 -4.50 50.69 -71.98
N ILE A 135 -5.39 51.30 -71.20
CA ILE A 135 -6.17 52.47 -71.65
C ILE A 135 -5.33 53.75 -71.48
N SER A 136 -5.41 54.60 -72.50
CA SER A 136 -4.46 55.65 -72.89
C SER A 136 -4.66 57.03 -72.24
N LYS A 137 -3.54 57.78 -72.22
CA LYS A 137 -3.39 59.22 -71.94
C LYS A 137 -4.45 60.09 -72.64
N LEU A 138 -5.13 60.94 -71.87
CA LEU A 138 -5.94 62.04 -72.39
C LEU A 138 -5.04 63.27 -72.65
N ILE A 139 -4.99 63.69 -73.92
CA ILE A 139 -4.30 64.89 -74.41
C ILE A 139 -5.41 65.89 -74.78
N ILE A 140 -5.34 67.09 -74.19
CA ILE A 140 -6.15 68.24 -74.58
C ILE A 140 -5.66 68.72 -75.96
N LYS A 141 -6.61 68.89 -76.90
CA LYS A 141 -6.39 69.68 -78.12
C LYS A 141 -7.54 70.66 -78.28
N THR A 142 -7.20 71.94 -78.17
CA THR A 142 -7.92 73.06 -78.76
C THR A 142 -7.85 72.96 -80.28
N ASP A 143 -8.94 73.25 -80.98
CA ASP A 143 -8.89 73.86 -82.31
C ASP A 143 -10.12 74.73 -82.53
N GLU A 144 -9.83 75.93 -83.01
CA GLU A 144 -10.74 76.97 -83.46
C GLU A 144 -11.37 76.57 -84.81
N SER A 145 -12.67 76.81 -85.00
CA SER A 145 -13.18 77.41 -86.24
C SER A 145 -14.65 77.85 -86.11
N THR A 146 -14.82 79.15 -85.95
CA THR A 146 -15.60 80.05 -86.83
C THR A 146 -16.86 79.53 -87.55
N GLY A 147 -18.02 80.19 -87.35
CA GLY A 147 -19.17 79.94 -88.23
C GLY A 147 -20.52 80.63 -88.01
N LYS A 148 -20.54 81.97 -87.83
CA LYS A 148 -21.65 82.89 -88.19
C LYS A 148 -23.08 82.63 -87.65
N VAL A 149 -23.52 83.49 -86.72
CA VAL A 149 -24.85 84.13 -86.80
C VAL A 149 -24.66 85.62 -86.51
N LYS A 150 -25.18 86.46 -87.41
CA LYS A 150 -24.97 87.91 -87.46
C LYS A 150 -26.28 88.61 -87.11
N THR A 151 -26.16 89.65 -86.28
CA THR A 151 -27.07 90.80 -86.06
C THR A 151 -28.43 90.49 -85.43
N ILE A 152 -28.90 91.24 -84.42
CA ILE A 152 -29.36 92.63 -84.53
C ILE A 152 -29.05 93.46 -83.27
N THR A 153 -28.92 94.75 -83.52
CA THR A 153 -28.52 95.92 -82.72
C THR A 153 -29.37 96.32 -81.51
N ARG A 154 -28.63 96.91 -80.56
CA ARG A 154 -28.87 98.15 -79.77
C ARG A 154 -29.55 98.08 -78.39
N ASP A 155 -28.94 98.92 -77.54
CA ASP A 155 -29.36 99.50 -76.26
C ASP A 155 -29.26 98.63 -75.00
N SER A 156 -28.07 98.58 -74.37
CA SER A 156 -27.87 97.99 -73.03
C SER A 156 -26.72 98.63 -72.22
N LYS A 157 -26.46 99.94 -72.37
CA LYS A 157 -25.31 100.61 -71.67
C LYS A 157 -25.63 101.10 -70.24
N SER A 158 -26.88 100.98 -69.79
CA SER A 158 -27.32 101.23 -68.41
C SER A 158 -27.63 99.94 -67.63
N ILE A 159 -27.56 98.78 -68.28
CA ILE A 159 -27.72 97.45 -67.67
C ILE A 159 -26.34 96.87 -67.32
N ALA A 160 -25.28 97.26 -68.03
CA ALA A 160 -23.93 96.72 -67.85
C ALA A 160 -23.28 97.07 -66.50
N GLY A 161 -23.59 98.22 -65.88
CA GLY A 161 -23.06 98.57 -64.55
C GLY A 161 -23.70 97.80 -63.40
N ASP A 162 -25.01 97.56 -63.50
CA ASP A 162 -25.75 96.63 -62.62
C ASP A 162 -25.31 95.18 -62.87
N PHE A 163 -25.02 94.81 -64.11
CA PHE A 163 -24.52 93.47 -64.44
C PHE A 163 -23.09 93.25 -63.93
N THR A 164 -22.20 94.26 -64.00
CA THR A 164 -20.80 94.10 -63.55
C THR A 164 -20.68 94.03 -62.03
N SER A 165 -21.46 94.83 -61.29
CA SER A 165 -21.52 94.75 -59.82
C SER A 165 -22.22 93.46 -59.37
N SER A 166 -23.32 93.07 -60.02
CA SER A 166 -23.99 91.79 -59.75
C SER A 166 -23.13 90.57 -60.13
N THR A 167 -22.19 90.69 -61.09
CA THR A 167 -21.21 89.63 -61.38
C THR A 167 -20.06 89.58 -60.38
N GLU A 168 -19.57 90.72 -59.87
CA GLU A 168 -18.56 90.75 -58.79
C GLU A 168 -19.14 90.21 -57.48
N ASP A 169 -20.38 90.58 -57.14
CA ASP A 169 -21.12 89.99 -56.02
C ASP A 169 -21.34 88.49 -56.23
N ALA A 170 -21.59 88.03 -57.46
CA ALA A 170 -21.71 86.60 -57.75
C ALA A 170 -20.38 85.84 -57.59
N TYR A 171 -19.24 86.46 -57.92
CA TYR A 171 -17.92 85.88 -57.66
C TYR A 171 -17.56 85.86 -56.17
N SER A 172 -17.87 86.92 -55.42
CA SER A 172 -17.69 86.94 -53.95
C SER A 172 -18.54 85.88 -53.25
N ASN A 173 -19.82 85.74 -53.64
CA ASN A 173 -20.70 84.69 -53.11
C ASN A 173 -20.21 83.27 -53.47
N PHE A 174 -19.50 83.12 -54.60
CA PHE A 174 -18.92 81.84 -55.01
C PHE A 174 -17.64 81.50 -54.23
N ASP A 175 -16.81 82.50 -53.93
CA ASP A 175 -15.66 82.34 -53.02
C ASP A 175 -16.11 82.02 -51.58
N ASP A 176 -17.17 82.68 -51.10
CA ASP A 176 -17.80 82.35 -49.80
C ASP A 176 -18.35 80.91 -49.80
N LEU A 177 -18.97 80.46 -50.89
CA LEU A 177 -19.43 79.09 -51.06
C LEU A 177 -18.25 78.09 -51.05
N LEU A 178 -17.13 78.43 -51.69
CA LEU A 178 -15.91 77.61 -51.68
C LEU A 178 -15.31 77.52 -50.27
N SER A 179 -15.27 78.64 -49.52
CA SER A 179 -14.85 78.64 -48.12
C SER A 179 -15.74 77.74 -47.25
N ILE A 180 -17.06 77.78 -47.46
CA ILE A 180 -18.00 76.89 -46.75
C ILE A 180 -17.72 75.43 -47.12
N VAL A 181 -17.42 75.12 -48.39
CA VAL A 181 -17.07 73.75 -48.81
C VAL A 181 -15.78 73.28 -48.14
N ASP A 182 -14.75 74.12 -48.04
CA ASP A 182 -13.50 73.79 -47.34
C ASP A 182 -13.75 73.56 -45.84
N ASP A 183 -14.55 74.40 -45.19
CA ASP A 183 -14.96 74.19 -43.78
C ASP A 183 -15.73 72.88 -43.61
N MET A 184 -16.64 72.55 -44.54
CA MET A 184 -17.38 71.28 -44.53
C MET A 184 -16.46 70.08 -44.74
N LEU A 185 -15.43 70.19 -45.57
CA LEU A 185 -14.42 69.13 -45.75
C LEU A 185 -13.60 68.95 -44.47
N SER A 186 -13.20 70.03 -43.80
CA SER A 186 -12.52 69.97 -42.50
C SER A 186 -13.38 69.28 -41.44
N ILE A 187 -14.69 69.56 -41.40
CA ILE A 187 -15.61 68.89 -40.47
C ILE A 187 -15.71 67.39 -40.78
N VAL A 188 -15.69 67.01 -42.06
CA VAL A 188 -15.70 65.59 -42.46
C VAL A 188 -14.44 64.88 -41.98
N ASP A 189 -13.27 65.52 -42.12
CA ASP A 189 -11.99 64.97 -41.63
C ASP A 189 -12.00 64.82 -40.10
N ASP A 190 -12.50 65.81 -39.36
CA ASP A 190 -12.65 65.74 -37.91
C ASP A 190 -13.61 64.62 -37.49
N LEU A 191 -14.74 64.47 -38.18
CA LEU A 191 -15.69 63.38 -37.93
C LEU A 191 -15.07 62.02 -38.22
N GLN A 192 -14.24 61.90 -39.26
CA GLN A 192 -13.53 60.66 -39.56
C GLN A 192 -12.51 60.33 -38.45
N SER A 193 -11.77 61.32 -37.94
CA SER A 193 -10.87 61.13 -36.80
C SER A 193 -11.62 60.64 -35.55
N ILE A 194 -12.80 61.19 -35.26
CA ILE A 194 -13.63 60.76 -34.13
C ILE A 194 -14.10 59.32 -34.31
N VAL A 195 -14.46 58.92 -35.54
CA VAL A 195 -14.86 57.54 -35.85
C VAL A 195 -13.69 56.58 -35.61
N ASP A 196 -12.48 56.95 -36.04
CA ASP A 196 -11.28 56.12 -35.84
C ASP A 196 -10.94 56.00 -34.33
N ASP A 197 -11.04 57.08 -33.56
CA ASP A 197 -10.86 57.06 -32.10
C ASP A 197 -11.91 56.18 -31.40
N LEU A 198 -13.18 56.30 -31.80
CA LEU A 198 -14.25 55.44 -31.27
C LEU A 198 -14.02 53.96 -31.60
N GLN A 199 -13.50 53.66 -32.79
CA GLN A 199 -13.14 52.30 -33.16
C GLN A 199 -12.00 51.75 -32.29
N SER A 200 -10.97 52.56 -32.03
CA SER A 200 -9.88 52.19 -31.10
C SER A 200 -10.40 51.90 -29.70
N ILE A 201 -11.33 52.72 -29.19
CA ILE A 201 -11.96 52.49 -27.87
C ILE A 201 -12.76 51.18 -27.86
N VAL A 202 -13.47 50.86 -28.93
CA VAL A 202 -14.21 49.60 -29.06
C VAL A 202 -13.24 48.41 -29.03
N ASP A 203 -12.12 48.50 -29.75
CA ASP A 203 -11.11 47.44 -29.77
C ASP A 203 -10.45 47.25 -28.39
N ASP A 204 -10.13 48.35 -27.68
CA ASP A 204 -9.62 48.31 -26.31
C ASP A 204 -10.63 47.68 -25.34
N LEU A 205 -11.92 48.05 -25.44
CA LEU A 205 -12.99 47.46 -24.64
C LEU A 205 -13.14 45.96 -24.91
N GLN A 206 -13.00 45.53 -26.17
CA GLN A 206 -13.04 44.10 -26.51
C GLN A 206 -11.86 43.35 -25.89
N SER A 207 -10.65 43.92 -25.94
CA SER A 207 -9.47 43.34 -25.27
C SER A 207 -9.69 43.19 -23.76
N ILE A 208 -10.29 44.19 -23.10
CA ILE A 208 -10.60 44.12 -21.66
C ILE A 208 -11.62 43.01 -21.38
N VAL A 209 -12.62 42.82 -22.24
CA VAL A 209 -13.60 41.74 -22.10
C VAL A 209 -12.92 40.37 -22.21
N ASP A 210 -12.01 40.21 -23.17
CA ASP A 210 -11.27 38.95 -23.35
C ASP A 210 -10.35 38.67 -22.15
N ASP A 211 -9.66 39.69 -21.62
CA ASP A 211 -8.85 39.57 -20.39
C ASP A 211 -9.71 39.19 -19.17
N LEU A 212 -10.89 39.78 -19.02
CA LEU A 212 -11.82 39.45 -17.94
C LEU A 212 -12.34 38.01 -18.05
N GLN A 213 -12.57 37.52 -19.27
CA GLN A 213 -12.95 36.11 -19.50
C GLN A 213 -11.80 35.17 -19.11
N SER A 214 -10.56 35.49 -19.50
CA SER A 214 -9.39 34.69 -19.10
C SER A 214 -9.23 34.65 -17.57
N ILE A 215 -9.47 35.76 -16.88
CA ILE A 215 -9.43 35.82 -15.41
C ILE A 215 -10.52 34.94 -14.78
N ASP A 216 -11.73 34.93 -15.37
CA ASP A 216 -12.83 34.07 -14.88
C ASP A 216 -12.49 32.58 -15.05
N ASP A 217 -11.91 32.20 -16.19
CA ASP A 217 -11.44 30.83 -16.44
C ASP A 217 -10.33 30.42 -15.44
N ASP A 218 -9.38 31.32 -15.15
CA ASP A 218 -8.34 31.10 -14.14
C ASP A 218 -8.94 30.91 -12.75
N PHE A 219 -9.95 31.71 -12.37
CA PHE A 219 -10.65 31.54 -11.09
C PHE A 219 -11.41 30.22 -11.00
N GLN A 220 -12.05 29.77 -12.09
CA GLN A 220 -12.70 28.47 -12.13
C GLN A 220 -11.68 27.32 -11.97
N SER A 221 -10.52 27.43 -12.62
CA SER A 221 -9.44 26.44 -12.45
C SER A 221 -8.92 26.39 -11.02
N ILE A 222 -8.80 27.53 -10.35
CA ILE A 222 -8.38 27.59 -8.94
C ILE A 222 -9.43 26.94 -8.04
N ASP A 223 -10.72 27.14 -8.31
CA ASP A 223 -11.80 26.54 -7.52
C ASP A 223 -11.80 25.00 -7.66
N ASP A 224 -11.61 24.49 -8.87
CA ASP A 224 -11.45 23.05 -9.14
C ASP A 224 -10.23 22.45 -8.41
N ASP A 225 -9.09 23.14 -8.44
CA ASP A 225 -7.88 22.72 -7.73
C ASP A 225 -8.08 22.70 -6.21
N LEU A 226 -8.74 23.73 -5.66
CA LEU A 226 -9.09 23.79 -4.24
C LEU A 226 -10.03 22.65 -3.84
N GLN A 227 -11.03 22.35 -4.68
CA GLN A 227 -11.93 21.22 -4.43
C GLN A 227 -11.18 19.89 -4.45
N SER A 228 -10.23 19.70 -5.39
CA SER A 228 -9.39 18.50 -5.41
C SER A 228 -8.52 18.38 -4.16
N ILE A 229 -7.99 19.49 -3.63
CA ILE A 229 -7.21 19.49 -2.38
C ILE A 229 -8.11 19.09 -1.19
N VAL A 230 -9.34 19.59 -1.15
CA VAL A 230 -10.32 19.23 -0.10
C VAL A 230 -10.62 17.72 -0.14
N ASP A 231 -10.85 17.17 -1.33
CA ASP A 231 -11.13 15.75 -1.50
C ASP A 231 -9.93 14.87 -1.10
N ASP A 232 -8.71 15.27 -1.47
CA ASP A 232 -7.48 14.58 -1.07
C ASP A 232 -7.25 14.66 0.45
N LEU A 233 -7.53 15.80 1.09
CA LEU A 233 -7.47 15.94 2.55
C LEU A 233 -8.50 15.04 3.25
N GLN A 234 -9.71 14.94 2.73
CA GLN A 234 -10.74 14.06 3.28
C GLN A 234 -10.34 12.59 3.13
N SER A 235 -9.76 12.19 1.99
CA SER A 235 -9.23 10.84 1.81
C SER A 235 -8.10 10.52 2.79
N ASN A 236 -7.22 11.49 3.08
CA ASN A 236 -6.15 11.30 4.06
C ASN A 236 -6.71 11.17 5.50
N ASP A 237 -7.78 11.89 5.83
CA ASP A 237 -8.45 11.78 7.12
C ASP A 237 -9.08 10.38 7.31
N ASP A 238 -9.76 9.87 6.28
CA ASP A 238 -10.31 8.50 6.26
C ASP A 238 -9.20 7.44 6.42
N ASP A 239 -8.07 7.62 5.73
CA ASP A 239 -6.91 6.70 5.84
C ASP A 239 -6.29 6.75 7.25
N LEU A 240 -6.18 7.93 7.86
CA LEU A 240 -5.70 8.09 9.24
C LEU A 240 -6.64 7.43 10.25
N GLN A 241 -7.95 7.57 10.06
CA GLN A 241 -8.94 6.89 10.89
C GLN A 241 -8.84 5.37 10.76
N SER A 242 -8.63 4.85 9.55
CA SER A 242 -8.41 3.42 9.35
C SER A 242 -7.13 2.91 10.02
N ILE A 243 -6.07 3.72 10.05
CA ILE A 243 -4.82 3.37 10.76
C ILE A 243 -5.07 3.32 12.27
N ASP A 244 -5.84 4.26 12.82
CA ASP A 244 -6.20 4.28 14.24
C ASP A 244 -6.99 3.04 14.65
N ASP A 245 -7.99 2.66 13.85
CA ASP A 245 -8.78 1.42 14.05
C ASP A 245 -7.89 0.16 14.02
N ASP A 246 -6.94 0.10 13.07
CA ASP A 246 -6.00 -1.02 12.95
C ASP A 246 -5.04 -1.07 14.16
N LEU A 247 -4.55 0.07 14.65
CA LEU A 247 -3.72 0.16 15.86
C LEU A 247 -4.50 -0.28 17.10
N GLN A 248 -5.76 0.13 17.24
CA GLN A 248 -6.61 -0.32 18.34
C GLN A 248 -6.83 -1.85 18.29
N SER A 249 -7.03 -2.42 17.09
CA SER A 249 -7.14 -3.87 16.95
C SER A 249 -5.85 -4.61 17.31
N ILE A 250 -4.67 -4.02 17.06
CA ILE A 250 -3.38 -4.59 17.44
C ILE A 250 -3.22 -4.56 18.96
N ASP A 251 -3.63 -3.47 19.61
CA ASP A 251 -3.60 -3.33 21.07
C ASP A 251 -4.47 -4.40 21.76
N ASP A 252 -5.71 -4.59 21.27
CA ASP A 252 -6.61 -5.65 21.75
C ASP A 252 -6.00 -7.06 21.59
N ASP A 253 -5.39 -7.34 20.44
CA ASP A 253 -4.73 -8.62 20.17
C ASP A 253 -3.50 -8.83 21.09
N LEU A 254 -2.72 -7.78 21.36
CA LEU A 254 -1.59 -7.84 22.29
C LEU A 254 -2.05 -8.09 23.73
N GLN A 255 -3.11 -7.41 24.18
CA GLN A 255 -3.68 -7.64 25.51
C GLN A 255 -4.17 -9.08 25.65
N SER A 256 -4.83 -9.64 24.63
CA SER A 256 -5.23 -11.05 24.63
C SER A 256 -4.04 -12.01 24.73
N ILE A 257 -2.89 -11.69 24.12
CA ILE A 257 -1.68 -12.50 24.23
C ILE A 257 -1.11 -12.44 25.65
N VAL A 258 -1.13 -11.27 26.29
CA VAL A 258 -0.69 -11.11 27.68
C VAL A 258 -1.56 -11.95 28.62
N ASP A 259 -2.87 -11.90 28.47
CA ASP A 259 -3.81 -12.68 29.27
C ASP A 259 -3.59 -14.20 29.09
N ASP A 260 -3.38 -14.66 27.85
CA ASP A 260 -3.08 -16.07 27.55
C ASP A 260 -1.75 -16.51 28.20
N LEU A 261 -0.71 -15.66 28.17
CA LEU A 261 0.58 -15.95 28.80
C LEU A 261 0.46 -16.02 30.32
N GLN A 262 -0.33 -15.15 30.93
CA GLN A 262 -0.58 -15.18 32.38
C GLN A 262 -1.31 -16.47 32.78
N SER A 263 -2.29 -16.92 32.00
CA SER A 263 -2.95 -18.20 32.25
C SER A 263 -2.00 -19.40 32.16
N ILE A 264 -1.04 -19.36 31.23
CA ILE A 264 -0.02 -20.43 31.11
C ILE A 264 0.91 -20.43 32.33
N ASP A 265 1.28 -19.25 32.84
CA ASP A 265 2.11 -19.10 34.03
C ASP A 265 1.41 -19.69 35.27
N ASP A 266 0.12 -19.38 35.45
CA ASP A 266 -0.71 -19.93 36.53
C ASP A 266 -0.82 -21.48 36.43
N ASP A 267 -1.04 -22.02 35.23
CA ASP A 267 -1.09 -23.46 35.00
C ASP A 267 0.26 -24.14 35.32
N LEU A 268 1.38 -23.51 34.94
CA LEU A 268 2.73 -24.02 35.25
C LEU A 268 3.00 -24.00 36.75
N GLN A 269 2.58 -22.95 37.46
CA GLN A 269 2.72 -22.89 38.91
C GLN A 269 1.92 -24.01 39.59
N SER A 270 0.70 -24.28 39.13
CA SER A 270 -0.11 -25.40 39.64
C SER A 270 0.58 -26.75 39.41
N ILE A 271 1.21 -26.97 38.25
CA ILE A 271 1.95 -28.21 37.97
C ILE A 271 3.17 -28.34 38.90
N VAL A 272 3.87 -27.24 39.19
CA VAL A 272 4.99 -27.25 40.14
C VAL A 272 4.53 -27.63 41.54
N ASP A 273 3.41 -27.07 41.99
CA ASP A 273 2.84 -27.37 43.31
C ASP A 273 2.42 -28.86 43.41
N ASP A 274 1.76 -29.39 42.36
CA ASP A 274 1.40 -30.81 42.29
C ASP A 274 2.63 -31.73 42.32
N LEU A 275 3.69 -31.38 41.58
CA LEU A 275 4.94 -32.13 41.60
C LEU A 275 5.62 -32.10 42.97
N GLN A 276 5.59 -30.97 43.67
CA GLN A 276 6.11 -30.87 45.02
C GLN A 276 5.35 -31.78 45.99
N SER A 277 4.01 -31.82 45.88
CA SER A 277 3.20 -32.75 46.68
C SER A 277 3.55 -34.21 46.43
N ILE A 278 3.80 -34.60 45.17
CA ILE A 278 4.22 -35.97 44.83
C ILE A 278 5.59 -36.29 45.43
N VAL A 279 6.53 -35.33 45.42
CA VAL A 279 7.85 -35.51 46.03
C VAL A 279 7.72 -35.72 47.54
N ASP A 280 6.87 -34.95 48.21
CA ASP A 280 6.63 -35.07 49.65
C ASP A 280 5.99 -36.44 49.99
N ASP A 281 5.02 -36.90 49.20
CA ASP A 281 4.41 -38.23 49.36
C ASP A 281 5.44 -39.35 49.17
N LEU A 282 6.30 -39.25 48.16
CA LEU A 282 7.37 -40.22 47.91
C LEU A 282 8.39 -40.24 49.06
N GLN A 283 8.71 -39.09 49.65
CA GLN A 283 9.59 -39.03 50.81
C GLN A 283 8.96 -39.74 52.01
N SER A 284 7.66 -39.53 52.27
CA SER A 284 6.94 -40.24 53.33
C SER A 284 6.98 -41.76 53.14
N ILE A 285 6.81 -42.24 51.90
CA ILE A 285 6.89 -43.69 51.60
C ILE A 285 8.30 -44.23 51.86
N VAL A 286 9.34 -43.47 51.52
CA VAL A 286 10.73 -43.86 51.81
C VAL A 286 10.97 -43.97 53.31
N ASP A 287 10.46 -43.02 54.09
CA ASP A 287 10.59 -43.03 55.55
C ASP A 287 9.85 -44.24 56.17
N ASP A 288 8.64 -44.55 55.70
CA ASP A 288 7.88 -45.73 56.12
C ASP A 288 8.62 -47.04 55.80
N LEU A 289 9.19 -47.15 54.60
CA LEU A 289 9.98 -48.32 54.20
C LEU A 289 11.24 -48.46 55.06
N GLN A 290 11.89 -47.36 55.43
CA GLN A 290 13.04 -47.39 56.33
C GLN A 290 12.64 -47.91 57.72
N SER A 291 11.50 -47.47 58.26
CA SER A 291 10.98 -48.00 59.53
C SER A 291 10.71 -49.50 59.47
N ILE A 292 10.15 -50.01 58.37
CA ILE A 292 9.92 -51.46 58.19
C ILE A 292 11.25 -52.22 58.14
N VAL A 293 12.27 -51.68 57.48
CA VAL A 293 13.61 -52.29 57.44
C VAL A 293 14.21 -52.36 58.85
N ASP A 294 14.08 -51.30 59.65
CA ASP A 294 14.57 -51.27 61.02
C ASP A 294 13.84 -52.30 61.92
N ASP A 295 12.52 -52.42 61.78
CA ASP A 295 11.72 -53.43 62.49
C ASP A 295 12.13 -54.86 62.11
N LEU A 296 12.34 -55.12 60.82
CA LEU A 296 12.83 -56.42 60.34
C LEU A 296 14.21 -56.75 60.87
N GLN A 297 15.10 -55.75 60.97
CA GLN A 297 16.42 -55.95 61.56
C GLN A 297 16.32 -56.33 63.04
N SER A 298 15.44 -55.67 63.81
CA SER A 298 15.19 -56.04 65.21
C SER A 298 14.69 -57.48 65.34
N ILE A 299 13.80 -57.94 64.46
CA ILE A 299 13.31 -59.32 64.45
C ILE A 299 14.44 -60.32 64.14
N VAL A 300 15.34 -59.97 63.21
CA VAL A 300 16.50 -60.80 62.89
C VAL A 300 17.42 -60.93 64.11
N ASP A 301 17.66 -59.83 64.81
CA ASP A 301 18.50 -59.82 66.02
C ASP A 301 17.87 -60.68 67.14
N ASP A 302 16.56 -60.57 67.36
CA ASP A 302 15.82 -61.41 68.32
C ASP A 302 15.90 -62.90 67.97
N LEU A 303 15.74 -63.24 66.69
CA LEU A 303 15.87 -64.63 66.22
C LEU A 303 17.29 -65.16 66.41
N GLN A 304 18.31 -64.32 66.19
CA GLN A 304 19.71 -64.70 66.45
C GLN A 304 19.94 -64.99 67.93
N SER A 305 19.39 -64.17 68.84
CA SER A 305 19.46 -64.43 70.28
C SER A 305 18.80 -65.77 70.66
N ILE A 306 17.65 -66.11 70.07
CA ILE A 306 16.97 -67.39 70.32
C ILE A 306 17.83 -68.56 69.81
N VAL A 307 18.48 -68.41 68.65
CA VAL A 307 19.40 -69.43 68.11
C VAL A 307 20.57 -69.66 69.07
N ASP A 308 21.15 -68.59 69.60
CA ASP A 308 22.25 -68.67 70.57
C ASP A 308 21.82 -69.36 71.88
N ASP A 309 20.64 -69.02 72.40
CA ASP A 309 20.06 -69.69 73.58
C ASP A 309 19.82 -71.19 73.34
N LEU A 310 19.27 -71.55 72.17
CA LEU A 310 19.08 -72.95 71.79
C LEU A 310 20.41 -73.71 71.66
N GLN A 311 21.45 -73.05 71.12
CA GLN A 311 22.78 -73.64 71.05
C GLN A 311 23.36 -73.91 72.45
N SER A 312 23.20 -72.97 73.39
CA SER A 312 23.60 -73.18 74.78
C SER A 312 22.87 -74.36 75.43
N ILE A 313 21.56 -74.52 75.18
CA ILE A 313 20.79 -75.67 75.68
C ILE A 313 21.30 -76.99 75.07
N VAL A 314 21.63 -76.99 73.78
CA VAL A 314 22.22 -78.16 73.11
C VAL A 314 23.55 -78.54 73.75
N ASP A 315 24.40 -77.56 74.03
CA ASP A 315 25.70 -77.78 74.67
C ASP A 315 25.53 -78.34 76.10
N ASP A 316 24.59 -77.79 76.88
CA ASP A 316 24.24 -78.30 78.21
C ASP A 316 23.73 -79.75 78.16
N LEU A 317 22.85 -80.06 77.21
CA LEU A 317 22.35 -81.43 77.00
C LEU A 317 23.46 -82.38 76.59
N GLN A 318 24.41 -81.94 75.76
CA GLN A 318 25.57 -82.74 75.39
C GLN A 318 26.45 -83.03 76.62
N SER A 319 26.68 -82.05 77.50
CA SER A 319 27.40 -82.26 78.76
C SER A 319 26.69 -83.29 79.65
N ILE A 320 25.36 -83.25 79.75
CA ILE A 320 24.60 -84.25 80.52
C ILE A 320 24.74 -85.65 79.90
N VAL A 321 24.72 -85.76 78.57
CA VAL A 321 24.93 -87.03 77.88
C VAL A 321 26.32 -87.58 78.18
N ASP A 322 27.35 -86.74 78.15
CA ASP A 322 28.73 -87.13 78.46
C ASP A 322 28.85 -87.60 79.93
N ASP A 323 28.23 -86.89 80.88
CA ASP A 323 28.17 -87.28 82.29
C ASP A 323 27.47 -88.64 82.48
N LEU A 324 26.34 -88.86 81.78
CA LEU A 324 25.62 -90.14 81.81
C LEU A 324 26.44 -91.28 81.21
N GLN A 325 27.21 -91.03 80.15
CA GLN A 325 28.15 -92.01 79.58
C GLN A 325 29.25 -92.37 80.58
N SER A 326 29.82 -91.38 81.28
CA SER A 326 30.80 -91.64 82.34
C SER A 326 30.23 -92.47 83.48
N ILE A 327 28.97 -92.24 83.88
CA ILE A 327 28.29 -93.04 84.90
C ILE A 327 28.06 -94.48 84.40
N ASP A 328 27.68 -94.66 83.13
CA ASP A 328 27.49 -95.98 82.53
C ASP A 328 28.81 -96.77 82.49
N ASP A 329 29.92 -96.12 82.12
CA ASP A 329 31.27 -96.70 82.16
C ASP A 329 31.68 -97.12 83.58
N ASP A 330 31.42 -96.26 84.58
CA ASP A 330 31.67 -96.56 85.99
C ASP A 330 30.84 -97.76 86.48
N LEU A 331 29.55 -97.83 86.11
CA LEU A 331 28.67 -98.95 86.43
C LEU A 331 29.14 -100.25 85.75
N GLN A 332 29.55 -100.18 84.49
CA GLN A 332 30.11 -101.31 83.76
C GLN A 332 31.38 -101.84 84.44
N SER A 333 32.26 -100.96 84.90
CA SER A 333 33.45 -101.32 85.70
C SER A 333 33.08 -102.01 87.02
N ILE A 334 32.07 -101.51 87.74
CA ILE A 334 31.56 -102.14 88.96
C ILE A 334 31.01 -103.54 88.67
N VAL A 335 30.22 -103.70 87.59
CA VAL A 335 29.67 -104.98 87.15
C VAL A 335 30.79 -105.96 86.82
N ASP A 336 31.81 -105.53 86.08
CA ASP A 336 32.96 -106.37 85.73
C ASP A 336 33.74 -106.81 86.98
N ASN A 337 33.96 -105.90 87.93
CA ASN A 337 34.57 -106.23 89.22
C ASN A 337 33.72 -107.22 90.02
N PHE A 338 32.39 -107.03 90.07
CA PHE A 338 31.47 -107.96 90.73
C PHE A 338 31.51 -109.34 90.07
N ASN A 339 31.52 -109.41 88.74
CA ASN A 339 31.65 -110.67 87.99
C ASN A 339 32.98 -111.36 88.31
N SER A 340 34.09 -110.62 88.39
CA SER A 340 35.39 -111.15 88.82
C SER A 340 35.34 -111.71 90.25
N ILE A 341 34.70 -111.01 91.19
CA ILE A 341 34.49 -111.50 92.57
C ILE A 341 33.66 -112.78 92.57
N VAL A 342 32.56 -112.81 91.81
CA VAL A 342 31.69 -113.99 91.69
C VAL A 342 32.45 -115.17 91.12
N ASP A 343 33.27 -114.96 90.09
CA ASP A 343 34.08 -116.02 89.50
C ASP A 343 35.17 -116.52 90.46
N ASN A 344 35.84 -115.62 91.21
CA ASN A 344 36.74 -115.99 92.29
C ASN A 344 36.04 -116.83 93.38
N PHE A 345 34.82 -116.46 93.78
CA PHE A 345 34.01 -117.24 94.72
C PHE A 345 33.63 -118.61 94.15
N LYS A 346 33.22 -118.69 92.88
CA LYS A 346 32.93 -119.98 92.21
C LYS A 346 34.15 -120.88 92.22
N SER A 347 35.33 -120.36 91.87
CA SER A 347 36.60 -121.12 91.93
C SER A 347 36.91 -121.60 93.34
N SER A 348 36.78 -120.74 94.35
CA SER A 348 37.02 -121.11 95.75
C SER A 348 36.04 -122.18 96.27
N VAL A 349 34.77 -122.13 95.87
CA VAL A 349 33.78 -123.17 96.19
C VAL A 349 34.13 -124.50 95.52
N GLU A 350 34.57 -124.46 94.26
CA GLU A 350 34.99 -125.67 93.54
C GLU A 350 36.25 -126.28 94.17
N ASP A 351 37.25 -125.47 94.53
CA ASP A 351 38.43 -125.91 95.27
C ASP A 351 38.05 -126.59 96.59
N TYR A 352 37.11 -126.00 97.35
CA TYR A 352 36.62 -126.59 98.60
C TYR A 352 35.85 -127.90 98.39
N ARG A 353 35.15 -128.02 97.25
CA ARG A 353 34.43 -129.23 96.86
C ARG A 353 35.37 -130.38 96.50
N ILE A 354 36.52 -130.10 95.90
CA ILE A 354 37.56 -131.10 95.55
C ILE A 354 38.31 -131.60 96.80
N MET A 355 38.43 -130.79 97.86
CA MET A 355 39.12 -131.18 99.11
C MET A 355 38.34 -132.13 100.03
N ARG A 356 37.03 -132.34 99.80
CA ARG A 356 36.15 -133.19 100.62
C ARG A 356 35.85 -134.50 99.92
#